data_AF-A0A7K3S2U3-F1
#
_entry.id   AF-A0A7K3S2U3-F1
#
_cell.length_a   1.000
_cell.length_b   1.000
_cell.length_c   1.000
_cell.angle_alpha   90.00
_cell.angle_beta   90.00
_cell.angle_gamma   90.00
#
_symmetry.space_group_name_H-M   'P 1'
#
loop_
_entity.id
_entity.type
_entity.pdbx_description
1 polymer ?
#
loop_
_entity_poly.entity_id
_entity_poly.type
_entity_poly.pdbx_seq_one_letter_code
_entity_poly.pdbx_strand_id
1 'polypeptide(L)'
;MSRRKPYLVGHQEFARLYCVDPKQVAQWLSPSRGSVLDPSTAVVVSGVRYWPLGFAAGWGATTARFRQVDYDAKAQIIAEQGEGWEPHRADELPPIVGQHEIIQIFGLPAQGTLATTIASGRFPAHDWLLSGSMLWMLDTVLDAADMLRASARSLPWEVDERIVAALRDGTYDGPGSRVLTRGRHTSKSL
;
A
#
# COMPACT_ATOMS: atom_id res chain seq x y z
N MET A 1 20.60 8.42 6.81
CA MET A 1 19.51 9.43 6.90
C MET A 1 18.29 8.68 7.43
N SER A 2 17.67 9.11 8.53
CA SER A 2 16.42 8.47 8.98
C SER A 2 15.40 8.53 7.86
N ARG A 3 15.03 7.36 7.32
CA ARG A 3 13.99 7.21 6.31
C ARG A 3 12.65 7.51 6.98
N ARG A 4 12.29 8.78 7.08
CA ARG A 4 11.03 9.21 7.70
C ARG A 4 9.87 8.56 6.94
N LYS A 5 8.92 8.00 7.68
CA LYS A 5 7.72 7.37 7.16
C LYS A 5 6.85 8.40 6.42
N PRO A 6 6.50 8.20 5.15
CA PRO A 6 5.56 9.09 4.46
C PRO A 6 4.14 8.90 4.96
N TYR A 7 3.36 9.99 4.97
CA TYR A 7 1.92 9.92 5.16
C TYR A 7 1.24 9.41 3.90
N LEU A 8 0.45 8.34 4.07
CA LEU A 8 -0.24 7.64 2.98
C LEU A 8 -1.72 7.55 3.26
N VAL A 9 -2.52 7.40 2.21
CA VAL A 9 -3.95 7.11 2.33
C VAL A 9 -4.33 5.96 1.41
N GLY A 10 -5.17 5.05 1.92
CA GLY A 10 -5.92 4.12 1.09
C GLY A 10 -7.28 4.70 0.71
N HIS A 11 -8.18 3.87 0.22
CA HIS A 11 -9.52 4.30 -0.21
C HIS A 11 -10.36 4.88 0.94
N GLN A 12 -10.29 4.30 2.14
CA GLN A 12 -11.09 4.75 3.28
C GLN A 12 -10.59 6.11 3.79
N GLU A 13 -9.28 6.29 3.88
CA GLU A 13 -8.69 7.53 4.35
C GLU A 13 -8.89 8.65 3.31
N PHE A 14 -8.80 8.35 2.01
CA PHE A 14 -9.13 9.28 0.94
C PHE A 14 -10.61 9.71 1.02
N ALA A 15 -11.52 8.76 1.26
CA ALA A 15 -12.95 9.07 1.41
C ALA A 15 -13.20 9.99 2.62
N ARG A 16 -12.50 9.73 3.74
CA ARG A 16 -12.56 10.54 4.96
C ARG A 16 -12.11 11.98 4.72
N LEU A 17 -11.07 12.22 3.92
CA LEU A 17 -10.61 13.57 3.57
C LEU A 17 -11.67 14.44 2.88
N TYR A 18 -12.67 13.83 2.24
CA TYR A 18 -13.71 14.56 1.50
C TYR A 18 -15.13 14.31 2.05
N CYS A 19 -15.24 13.69 3.23
CA CYS A 19 -16.51 13.35 3.88
C CYS A 19 -17.46 12.57 2.96
N VAL A 20 -16.93 11.60 2.22
CA VAL A 20 -17.69 10.75 1.30
C VAL A 20 -17.64 9.28 1.69
N ASP A 21 -18.53 8.47 1.11
CA ASP A 21 -18.47 7.01 1.22
C ASP A 21 -17.30 6.45 0.38
N PRO A 22 -16.55 5.44 0.86
CA PRO A 22 -15.46 4.81 0.09
C PRO A 22 -15.84 4.32 -1.31
N LYS A 23 -17.10 3.94 -1.54
CA LYS A 23 -17.60 3.57 -2.88
C LYS A 23 -17.54 4.75 -3.85
N GLN A 24 -17.63 5.98 -3.35
CA GLN A 24 -17.52 7.17 -4.19
C GLN A 24 -16.09 7.37 -4.70
N VAL A 25 -15.07 7.04 -3.91
CA VAL A 25 -13.66 7.03 -4.36
C VAL A 25 -13.47 5.99 -5.47
N ALA A 26 -14.04 4.79 -5.32
CA ALA A 26 -14.01 3.78 -6.38
C ALA A 26 -14.71 4.24 -7.68
N GLN A 27 -15.77 5.06 -7.56
CA GLN A 27 -16.43 5.66 -8.73
C GLN A 27 -15.56 6.72 -9.40
N TRP A 28 -14.79 7.51 -8.64
CA TRP A 28 -13.86 8.50 -9.19
C TRP A 28 -12.75 7.88 -10.05
N LEU A 29 -12.38 6.64 -9.76
CA LEU A 29 -11.42 5.84 -10.53
C LEU A 29 -12.03 5.13 -11.74
N SER A 30 -13.36 5.14 -11.89
CA SER A 30 -14.04 4.31 -12.87
C SER A 30 -13.99 4.95 -14.27
N PRO A 31 -13.33 4.32 -15.26
CA PRO A 31 -13.26 4.87 -16.62
C PRO A 31 -14.64 5.03 -17.27
N SER A 32 -15.58 4.13 -16.96
CA SER A 32 -16.94 4.15 -17.50
C SER A 32 -17.80 5.31 -16.99
N ARG A 33 -17.33 6.04 -15.99
CA ARG A 33 -17.99 7.24 -15.41
C ARG A 33 -17.22 8.53 -15.73
N GLY A 34 -16.21 8.47 -16.61
CA GLY A 34 -15.33 9.60 -16.93
C GLY A 34 -14.37 9.89 -15.77
N SER A 35 -13.50 8.91 -15.46
CA SER A 35 -12.54 8.91 -14.34
C SER A 35 -12.02 10.31 -14.02
N VAL A 36 -12.28 10.79 -12.80
CA VAL A 36 -11.85 12.11 -12.30
C VAL A 36 -10.67 12.01 -11.34
N LEU A 37 -10.37 10.80 -10.86
CA LEU A 37 -9.15 10.47 -10.14
C LEU A 37 -8.33 9.56 -11.06
N ASP A 38 -7.15 10.01 -11.49
CA ASP A 38 -6.27 9.23 -12.35
C ASP A 38 -5.62 8.09 -11.55
N PRO A 39 -5.83 6.81 -11.91
CA PRO A 39 -5.18 5.67 -11.26
C PRO A 39 -3.64 5.73 -11.23
N SER A 40 -2.99 6.46 -12.15
CA SER A 40 -1.53 6.58 -12.24
C SER A 40 -0.91 7.38 -11.09
N THR A 41 -1.73 8.18 -10.39
CA THR A 41 -1.32 8.98 -9.24
C THR A 41 -1.14 8.16 -7.96
N ALA A 42 -1.53 6.89 -8.00
CA ALA A 42 -1.42 5.95 -6.88
C ALA A 42 -0.23 5.00 -7.07
N VAL A 43 0.38 4.56 -5.96
CA VAL A 43 1.16 3.33 -5.94
C VAL A 43 0.23 2.13 -5.74
N VAL A 44 0.57 1.00 -6.34
CA VAL A 44 -0.15 -0.26 -6.13
C VAL A 44 0.70 -1.17 -5.27
N VAL A 45 0.15 -1.59 -4.13
CA VAL A 45 0.81 -2.51 -3.19
C VAL A 45 -0.16 -3.62 -2.84
N SER A 46 0.25 -4.88 -3.04
CA SER A 46 -0.61 -6.04 -2.80
C SER A 46 -2.00 -5.97 -3.47
N GLY A 47 -2.07 -5.34 -4.64
CA GLY A 47 -3.28 -5.22 -5.45
C GLY A 47 -4.24 -4.11 -5.02
N VAL A 48 -3.81 -3.21 -4.12
CA VAL A 48 -4.59 -2.08 -3.61
C VAL A 48 -3.86 -0.77 -3.93
N ARG A 49 -4.62 0.30 -4.21
CA ARG A 49 -4.08 1.65 -4.46
C ARG A 49 -3.91 2.43 -3.18
N TYR A 50 -2.76 3.10 -3.08
CA TYR A 50 -2.45 4.06 -2.02
C TYR A 50 -1.90 5.34 -2.63
N TRP A 51 -2.19 6.47 -1.99
CA TRP A 51 -1.76 7.79 -2.44
C TRP A 51 -0.91 8.48 -1.36
N PRO A 52 0.04 9.34 -1.76
CA PRO A 52 0.59 10.37 -0.88
C PRO A 52 -0.53 11.20 -0.24
N LEU A 53 -0.43 11.48 1.06
CA LEU A 53 -1.43 12.32 1.74
C LEU A 53 -1.53 13.73 1.13
N GLY A 54 -0.40 14.35 0.76
CA GLY A 54 -0.39 15.69 0.15
C GLY A 54 -1.10 15.72 -1.20
N PHE A 55 -0.90 14.68 -2.03
CA PHE A 55 -1.67 14.50 -3.26
C PHE A 55 -3.17 14.41 -2.95
N ALA A 56 -3.55 13.51 -2.05
CA ALA A 56 -4.95 13.23 -1.76
C ALA A 56 -5.67 14.45 -1.17
N ALA A 57 -5.00 15.24 -0.32
CA ALA A 57 -5.54 16.48 0.24
C ALA A 57 -5.65 17.61 -0.81
N GLY A 58 -4.75 17.65 -1.80
CA GLY A 58 -4.76 18.64 -2.87
C GLY A 58 -5.70 18.33 -4.04
N TRP A 59 -6.04 17.04 -4.25
CA TRP A 59 -6.80 16.58 -5.41
C TRP A 59 -8.14 17.31 -5.63
N GLY A 60 -8.86 17.65 -4.56
CA GLY A 60 -10.16 18.30 -4.66
C GLY A 60 -10.12 19.65 -5.38
N ALA A 61 -9.00 20.36 -5.28
CA ALA A 61 -8.75 21.63 -5.96
C ALA A 61 -8.41 21.46 -7.46
N THR A 62 -7.99 20.26 -7.88
CA THR A 62 -7.64 19.96 -9.29
C THR A 62 -8.84 19.47 -10.10
N THR A 63 -9.99 19.26 -9.45
CA THR A 63 -11.19 18.75 -10.13
C THR A 63 -12.06 19.88 -10.70
N ALA A 64 -12.78 19.60 -11.80
CA ALA A 64 -13.67 20.59 -12.44
C ALA A 64 -14.77 21.13 -11.51
N ARG A 65 -15.19 20.32 -10.52
CA ARG A 65 -16.06 20.75 -9.43
C ARG A 65 -15.28 20.67 -8.14
N PHE A 66 -14.84 21.83 -7.63
CA PHE A 66 -14.06 21.94 -6.40
C PHE A 66 -14.63 21.06 -5.29
N ARG A 67 -13.74 20.29 -4.65
CA ARG A 67 -14.07 19.46 -3.48
C ARG A 67 -13.25 19.96 -2.30
N GLN A 68 -13.94 20.39 -1.26
CA GLN A 68 -13.29 20.88 -0.06
C GLN A 68 -12.71 19.69 0.72
N VAL A 69 -11.45 19.82 1.10
CA VAL A 69 -10.79 18.89 2.03
C VAL A 69 -11.23 19.20 3.45
N ASP A 70 -11.47 18.15 4.22
CA ASP A 70 -11.63 18.21 5.66
C ASP A 70 -10.25 18.18 6.33
N TYR A 71 -9.85 19.31 6.92
CA TYR A 71 -8.55 19.47 7.57
C TYR A 71 -8.48 18.78 8.93
N ASP A 72 -9.61 18.57 9.61
CA ASP A 72 -9.66 17.83 10.87
C ASP A 72 -9.46 16.34 10.58
N ALA A 73 -10.12 15.82 9.54
CA ALA A 73 -9.88 14.48 9.02
C ALA A 73 -8.40 14.28 8.62
N LYS A 74 -7.79 15.27 7.96
CA LYS A 74 -6.36 15.23 7.61
C LYS A 74 -5.47 15.17 8.85
N ALA A 75 -5.71 16.02 9.84
CA ALA A 75 -4.96 16.02 11.09
C ALA A 75 -5.06 14.67 11.82
N GLN A 76 -6.25 14.07 11.82
CA GLN A 76 -6.49 12.75 12.40
C GLN A 76 -5.74 11.64 11.67
N ILE A 77 -5.70 11.66 10.32
CA ILE A 77 -4.89 10.71 9.52
C ILE A 77 -3.41 10.80 9.90
N ILE A 78 -2.88 12.03 10.04
CA ILE A 78 -1.48 12.26 10.43
C ILE A 78 -1.23 11.71 11.83
N ALA A 79 -2.11 12.01 12.79
CA ALA A 79 -1.97 11.55 14.17
C ALA A 79 -1.98 10.02 14.29
N GLU A 80 -2.86 9.35 13.55
CA GLU A 80 -2.93 7.87 13.49
C GLU A 80 -1.66 7.23 12.92
N GLN A 81 -0.94 7.94 12.05
CA GLN A 81 0.30 7.45 11.44
C GLN A 81 1.57 7.84 12.22
N GLY A 82 1.48 8.78 13.16
CA GLY A 82 2.60 9.22 13.99
C GLY A 82 3.55 10.18 13.28
N GLU A 83 4.83 10.16 13.67
CA GLU A 83 5.85 11.03 13.06
C GLU A 83 6.14 10.62 11.61
N GLY A 84 6.20 11.60 10.71
CA GLY A 84 6.39 11.36 9.30
C GLY A 84 6.55 12.64 8.49
N TRP A 85 6.32 12.55 7.19
CA TRP A 85 6.34 13.69 6.28
C TRP A 85 5.25 13.53 5.21
N GLU A 86 4.86 14.64 4.57
CA GLU A 86 3.71 14.69 3.66
C GLU A 86 4.16 14.79 2.18
N PRO A 87 4.32 13.65 1.46
CA PRO A 87 4.59 13.66 0.03
C PRO A 87 3.41 14.15 -0.79
N HIS A 88 3.71 14.69 -1.97
CA HIS A 88 2.71 15.15 -2.94
C HIS A 88 2.67 14.29 -4.20
N ARG A 89 3.68 13.46 -4.44
CA ARG A 89 3.80 12.63 -5.64
C ARG A 89 4.21 11.20 -5.27
N ALA A 90 3.73 10.25 -6.07
CA ALA A 90 3.98 8.83 -5.86
C ALA A 90 5.46 8.46 -6.01
N ASP A 91 6.22 9.18 -6.85
CA ASP A 91 7.65 8.97 -7.08
C ASP A 91 8.54 9.46 -5.91
N GLU A 92 7.98 10.20 -4.95
CA GLU A 92 8.68 10.57 -3.72
C GLU A 92 8.59 9.46 -2.65
N LEU A 93 7.73 8.46 -2.85
CA LEU A 93 7.53 7.39 -1.87
C LEU A 93 8.71 6.41 -1.90
N PRO A 94 9.20 5.95 -0.73
CA PRO A 94 10.09 4.82 -0.68
C PRO A 94 9.34 3.55 -1.16
N PRO A 95 10.07 2.48 -1.51
CA PRO A 95 9.44 1.20 -1.82
C PRO A 95 8.60 0.71 -0.64
N ILE A 96 7.31 0.49 -0.88
CA ILE A 96 6.33 0.02 0.10
C ILE A 96 5.86 -1.36 -0.34
N VAL A 97 5.74 -2.27 0.62
CA VAL A 97 5.38 -3.67 0.38
C VAL A 97 4.20 -4.08 1.25
N GLY A 98 3.38 -4.96 0.70
CA GLY A 98 2.35 -5.68 1.43
C GLY A 98 2.65 -7.17 1.45
N GLN A 99 1.67 -7.97 1.84
CA GLN A 99 1.87 -9.40 2.03
C GLN A 99 2.23 -10.15 0.73
N HIS A 100 1.71 -9.74 -0.43
CA HIS A 100 2.07 -10.41 -1.70
C HIS A 100 3.55 -10.23 -2.03
N GLU A 101 4.05 -9.00 -1.91
CA GLU A 101 5.45 -8.68 -2.18
C GLU A 101 6.37 -9.36 -1.16
N ILE A 102 6.02 -9.36 0.14
CA ILE A 102 6.80 -10.03 1.20
C ILE A 102 6.92 -11.54 0.94
N ILE A 103 5.85 -12.18 0.48
CA ILE A 103 5.89 -13.61 0.11
C ILE A 103 6.89 -13.85 -1.01
N GLN A 104 6.94 -12.97 -2.01
CA GLN A 104 7.91 -13.10 -3.10
C GLN A 104 9.34 -12.80 -2.63
N ILE A 105 9.54 -11.77 -1.81
CA ILE A 105 10.86 -11.42 -1.24
C ILE A 105 11.48 -12.61 -0.51
N PHE A 106 10.70 -13.36 0.27
CA PHE A 106 11.23 -14.47 1.08
C PHE A 106 10.96 -15.86 0.49
N GLY A 107 10.42 -15.95 -0.74
CA GLY A 107 10.06 -17.22 -1.36
C GLY A 107 9.10 -18.08 -0.52
N LEU A 108 8.16 -17.45 0.21
CA LEU A 108 7.30 -18.19 1.14
C LEU A 108 6.31 -19.09 0.39
N PRO A 109 6.06 -20.31 0.87
CA PRO A 109 5.25 -21.29 0.12
C PRO A 109 3.76 -20.95 0.08
N ALA A 110 3.26 -20.13 1.01
CA ALA A 110 1.85 -19.77 1.12
C ALA A 110 1.63 -18.51 1.96
N GLN A 111 0.50 -17.82 1.71
CA GLN A 111 0.04 -16.68 2.52
C GLN A 111 -0.08 -17.00 4.01
N GLY A 112 -0.59 -18.19 4.36
CA GLY A 112 -0.81 -18.59 5.76
C GLY A 112 0.47 -18.61 6.60
N THR A 113 1.61 -18.85 5.97
CA THR A 113 2.93 -18.81 6.61
C THR A 113 3.27 -17.42 7.13
N LEU A 114 3.11 -16.42 6.27
CA LEU A 114 3.36 -15.02 6.63
C LEU A 114 2.34 -14.55 7.67
N ALA A 115 1.04 -14.83 7.44
CA ALA A 115 -0.02 -14.44 8.35
C ALA A 115 0.19 -14.99 9.78
N THR A 116 0.58 -16.26 9.91
CA THR A 116 0.89 -16.87 11.21
C THR A 116 2.09 -16.20 11.88
N THR A 117 3.12 -15.86 11.10
CA THR A 117 4.33 -15.19 11.62
C THR A 117 3.99 -13.80 12.16
N ILE A 118 3.20 -13.03 11.42
CA ILE A 118 2.67 -11.72 11.85
C ILE A 118 1.82 -11.88 13.11
N ALA A 119 0.85 -12.80 13.11
CA ALA A 119 -0.05 -13.01 14.26
C ALA A 119 0.69 -13.45 15.52
N SER A 120 1.81 -14.18 15.38
CA SER A 120 2.66 -14.58 16.49
C SER A 120 3.60 -13.48 17.02
N GLY A 121 3.58 -12.28 16.44
CA GLY A 121 4.46 -11.18 16.82
C GLY A 121 5.93 -11.38 16.44
N ARG A 122 6.23 -12.34 15.56
CA ARG A 122 7.59 -12.66 15.11
C ARG A 122 7.99 -11.91 13.84
N PHE A 123 7.07 -11.13 13.27
CA PHE A 123 7.33 -10.25 12.13
C PHE A 123 7.43 -8.80 12.64
N PRO A 124 8.22 -7.92 12.00
CA PRO A 124 8.25 -6.51 12.37
C PRO A 124 6.84 -5.89 12.36
N ALA A 125 6.62 -4.94 13.27
CA ALA A 125 5.39 -4.15 13.28
C ALA A 125 5.16 -3.50 11.92
N HIS A 126 3.90 -3.41 11.50
CA HIS A 126 3.55 -2.73 10.25
C HIS A 126 3.79 -1.23 10.38
N ASP A 127 4.30 -0.63 9.32
CA ASP A 127 4.44 0.81 9.23
C ASP A 127 3.07 1.46 9.07
N TRP A 128 2.15 0.85 8.31
CA TRP A 128 0.78 1.35 8.17
C TRP A 128 -0.27 0.27 8.27
N LEU A 129 -1.46 0.66 8.75
CA LEU A 129 -2.71 -0.07 8.61
C LEU A 129 -3.71 0.83 7.86
N LEU A 130 -3.82 0.67 6.55
CA LEU A 130 -4.63 1.54 5.69
C LEU A 130 -5.71 0.74 4.99
N SER A 131 -6.95 1.20 5.10
CA SER A 131 -8.09 0.54 4.47
C SER A 131 -8.18 -0.98 4.75
N GLY A 132 -7.72 -1.40 5.94
CA GLY A 132 -7.69 -2.81 6.38
C GLY A 132 -6.44 -3.61 5.98
N SER A 133 -5.49 -3.00 5.28
CA SER A 133 -4.25 -3.65 4.83
C SER A 133 -3.05 -3.20 5.67
N MET A 134 -2.29 -4.17 6.16
CA MET A 134 -0.98 -3.92 6.77
C MET A 134 0.07 -3.69 5.67
N LEU A 135 0.86 -2.63 5.80
CA LEU A 135 1.92 -2.24 4.88
C LEU A 135 3.22 -1.98 5.64
N TRP A 136 4.34 -2.21 4.97
CA TRP A 136 5.69 -1.95 5.49
C TRP A 136 6.49 -1.17 4.46
N MET A 137 7.44 -0.36 4.91
CA MET A 137 8.57 0.03 4.07
C MET A 137 9.38 -1.22 3.75
N LEU A 138 9.88 -1.33 2.52
CA LEU A 138 10.73 -2.45 2.11
C LEU A 138 11.90 -2.63 3.08
N ASP A 139 12.54 -1.52 3.47
CA ASP A 139 13.69 -1.58 4.38
C ASP A 139 13.31 -2.10 5.78
N THR A 140 12.13 -1.77 6.32
CA THR A 140 11.63 -2.36 7.57
C THR A 140 11.59 -3.90 7.50
N VAL A 141 11.21 -4.45 6.34
CA VAL A 141 11.16 -5.89 6.11
C VAL A 141 12.55 -6.48 5.96
N LEU A 142 13.44 -5.81 5.24
CA LEU A 142 14.82 -6.28 5.01
C LEU A 142 15.66 -6.25 6.28
N ASP A 143 15.52 -5.19 7.10
CA ASP A 143 16.21 -5.06 8.39
C ASP A 143 15.80 -6.18 9.37
N ALA A 144 14.60 -6.74 9.20
CA ALA A 144 14.11 -7.86 10.00
C ALA A 144 14.57 -9.24 9.49
N ALA A 145 15.21 -9.34 8.33
CA ALA A 145 15.55 -10.61 7.71
C ALA A 145 16.43 -11.48 8.61
N ASP A 146 17.47 -10.91 9.24
CA ASP A 146 18.37 -11.64 10.14
C ASP A 146 17.65 -12.21 11.36
N MET A 147 16.77 -11.41 11.96
CA MET A 147 15.93 -11.84 13.09
C MET A 147 14.98 -12.97 12.68
N LEU A 148 14.34 -12.84 11.51
CA LEU A 148 13.44 -13.85 10.97
C LEU A 148 14.18 -15.18 10.72
N ARG A 149 15.38 -15.13 10.11
CA ARG A 149 16.25 -16.29 9.92
C ARG A 149 16.64 -16.95 11.23
N ALA A 150 17.08 -16.18 12.22
CA ALA A 150 17.51 -16.69 13.52
C ALA A 150 16.37 -17.35 14.31
N SER A 151 15.13 -16.85 14.16
CA SER A 151 13.96 -17.38 14.87
C SER A 151 13.25 -18.54 14.14
N ALA A 152 13.62 -18.80 12.88
CA ALA A 152 12.95 -19.79 12.05
C ALA A 152 13.44 -21.20 12.33
N ARG A 153 12.50 -22.13 12.48
CA ARG A 153 12.80 -23.56 12.68
C ARG A 153 12.87 -24.36 11.38
N SER A 154 12.14 -23.92 10.35
CA SER A 154 11.88 -24.73 9.15
C SER A 154 11.91 -23.97 7.84
N LEU A 155 11.89 -22.62 7.87
CA LEU A 155 11.89 -21.80 6.68
C LEU A 155 13.18 -20.99 6.61
N PRO A 156 13.80 -20.87 5.43
CA PRO A 156 15.10 -20.24 5.30
C PRO A 156 15.04 -18.71 5.44
N TRP A 157 13.90 -18.06 5.17
CA TRP A 157 13.75 -16.59 5.13
C TRP A 157 14.89 -15.90 4.35
N GLU A 158 15.32 -16.53 3.27
CA GLU A 158 16.30 -15.97 2.36
C GLU A 158 15.66 -14.89 1.51
N VAL A 159 16.37 -13.78 1.35
CA VAL A 159 15.93 -12.64 0.57
C VAL A 159 16.25 -12.91 -0.91
N ASP A 160 15.22 -12.88 -1.75
CA ASP A 160 15.41 -12.82 -3.21
C ASP A 160 15.78 -11.39 -3.62
N GLU A 161 17.09 -11.17 -3.79
CA GLU A 161 17.66 -9.88 -4.18
C GLU A 161 17.14 -9.38 -5.54
N ARG A 162 16.67 -10.27 -6.43
CA ARG A 162 16.09 -9.84 -7.72
C ARG A 162 14.75 -9.16 -7.51
N ILE A 163 13.93 -9.70 -6.62
CA ILE A 163 12.65 -9.10 -6.25
C ILE A 163 12.88 -7.78 -5.51
N VAL A 164 13.85 -7.72 -4.60
CA VAL A 164 14.23 -6.49 -3.89
C VAL A 164 14.67 -5.39 -4.85
N ALA A 165 15.53 -5.72 -5.82
CA ALA A 165 15.96 -4.77 -6.84
C ALA A 165 14.76 -4.26 -7.67
N ALA A 166 13.90 -5.16 -8.14
CA ALA A 166 12.72 -4.78 -8.91
C ALA A 166 11.74 -3.89 -8.12
N LEU A 167 11.58 -4.13 -6.81
CA LEU A 167 10.76 -3.30 -5.94
C LEU A 167 11.38 -1.91 -5.70
N ARG A 168 12.71 -1.83 -5.56
CA ARG A 168 13.43 -0.56 -5.41
C ARG A 168 13.36 0.30 -6.67
N ASP A 169 13.47 -0.34 -7.83
CA ASP A 169 13.44 0.32 -9.13
C ASP A 169 12.01 0.61 -9.62
N GLY A 170 10.98 0.15 -8.90
CA GLY A 170 9.58 0.29 -9.30
C GLY A 170 9.20 -0.53 -10.54
N THR A 171 9.96 -1.58 -10.85
CA THR A 171 9.78 -2.45 -12.03
C THR A 171 9.15 -3.80 -11.70
N TYR A 172 8.84 -4.07 -10.43
CA TYR A 172 8.21 -5.31 -9.99
C TYR A 172 6.84 -5.54 -10.65
N ASP A 173 6.68 -6.70 -11.29
CA ASP A 173 5.48 -7.09 -12.04
C ASP A 173 4.82 -8.39 -11.51
N GLY A 174 5.30 -8.91 -10.39
CA GLY A 174 4.78 -10.13 -9.75
C GLY A 174 3.41 -9.97 -9.07
N PRO A 175 2.98 -10.97 -8.28
CA PRO A 175 1.72 -10.91 -7.53
C PRO A 175 1.59 -9.63 -6.70
N GLY A 176 0.43 -8.98 -6.75
CA GLY A 176 0.17 -7.74 -6.03
C GLY A 176 0.58 -6.45 -6.76
N SER A 177 1.33 -6.53 -7.86
CA SER A 177 1.77 -5.36 -8.64
C SER A 177 0.63 -4.60 -9.35
N ARG A 178 -0.55 -5.21 -9.49
CA ARG A 178 -1.69 -4.65 -10.24
C ARG A 178 -3.00 -4.80 -9.48
N VAL A 179 -3.87 -3.80 -9.61
CA VAL A 179 -5.26 -3.93 -9.14
C VAL A 179 -6.03 -4.77 -10.13
N LEU A 180 -6.47 -5.96 -9.69
CA LEU A 180 -7.32 -6.81 -10.50
C LEU A 180 -8.74 -6.24 -10.56
N THR A 181 -9.13 -5.73 -11.72
CA THR A 181 -10.53 -5.43 -12.00
C THR A 181 -11.27 -6.76 -12.03
N ARG A 182 -12.21 -7.02 -11.11
CA ARG A 182 -13.12 -8.17 -11.25
C ARG A 182 -13.86 -8.02 -12.58
N GLY A 183 -13.47 -8.79 -13.59
CA GLY A 183 -14.21 -8.90 -14.83
C GLY A 183 -15.56 -9.57 -14.60
N ARG A 184 -16.60 -9.10 -15.28
CA ARG A 184 -17.78 -9.92 -15.60
C ARG A 184 -17.28 -11.20 -16.27
N HIS A 185 -17.86 -12.34 -15.88
CA HIS A 185 -17.54 -13.72 -16.30
C HIS A 185 -16.38 -14.41 -15.58
N THR A 186 -16.70 -15.02 -14.44
CA THR A 186 -16.26 -16.40 -14.20
C THR A 186 -17.01 -17.29 -15.19
N SER A 187 -16.44 -17.52 -16.38
CA SER A 187 -16.82 -18.69 -17.16
C SER A 187 -16.40 -19.91 -16.33
N LYS A 188 -17.38 -20.65 -15.80
CA LYS A 188 -17.16 -22.03 -15.41
C LYS A 188 -16.64 -22.79 -16.62
N SER A 189 -15.48 -23.42 -16.48
CA SER A 189 -14.96 -24.44 -17.38
C SER A 189 -14.03 -25.28 -16.51
N LEU A 190 -14.10 -26.59 -16.44
CA LEU A 190 -14.99 -27.61 -16.99
C LEU A 190 -14.92 -28.77 -15.97
#